data_AF-A0A3S0AM03-F1
#
_entry.id   AF-A0A3S0AM03-F1
#
_cell.length_a   1.000
_cell.length_b   1.000
_cell.length_c   1.000
_cell.angle_alpha   90.00
_cell.angle_beta   90.00
_cell.angle_gamma   90.00
#
_symmetry.space_group_name_H-M   'P 1'
#
loop_
_entity.id
_entity.type
_entity.pdbx_description
1 polymer ?
#
loop_
_entity_poly.entity_id
_entity_poly.type
_entity_poly.pdbx_seq_one_letter_code
_entity_poly.pdbx_strand_id
1 'polypeptide(L)'
;MAKALRPAKLDTGQGKVLRRMPGTLKPTQRLSRFTVLWVSTSGVPFQTAGFTCTASTVGGTRLATVRFDNYGTAVFRSIGTPTTRTLILRTFDQDGVLFRTRTVPSGVAAFAIIG
;
A
#
# COMPACT_ATOMS: atom_id res chain seq x y z
N MET A 1 -11.11 6.56 13.54
CA MET A 1 -10.70 5.72 12.40
C MET A 1 -10.91 6.51 11.11
N ALA A 2 -9.99 6.43 10.15
CA ALA A 2 -10.17 7.11 8.86
C ALA A 2 -11.38 6.52 8.11
N LYS A 3 -12.16 7.37 7.43
CA LYS A 3 -13.32 6.94 6.63
C LYS A 3 -12.82 6.09 5.45
N ALA A 4 -13.37 4.89 5.27
CA ALA A 4 -13.01 4.03 4.15
C ALA A 4 -13.44 4.67 2.82
N LEU A 5 -12.49 4.87 1.92
CA LEU A 5 -12.76 5.31 0.56
C LEU A 5 -13.38 4.14 -0.21
N ARG A 6 -14.51 4.39 -0.87
CA ARG A 6 -15.14 3.43 -1.79
C ARG A 6 -14.87 3.88 -3.21
N PRO A 7 -14.47 2.99 -4.14
CA PRO A 7 -14.34 3.35 -5.53
C PRO A 7 -15.66 3.92 -6.08
N ALA A 8 -15.57 5.04 -6.80
CA ALA A 8 -16.69 5.52 -7.61
C ALA A 8 -16.87 4.58 -8.81
N LYS A 9 -18.10 4.47 -9.33
CA LYS A 9 -18.32 3.81 -10.61
C LYS A 9 -17.60 4.63 -11.69
N LEU A 10 -16.60 4.03 -12.32
CA LEU A 10 -15.83 4.66 -13.39
C LEU A 10 -16.61 4.76 -14.70
N ASP A 11 -17.59 3.88 -14.89
CA ASP A 11 -18.30 3.75 -16.16
C ASP A 11 -19.63 4.51 -16.14
N THR A 12 -19.57 5.80 -16.45
CA THR A 12 -20.74 6.67 -16.65
C THR A 12 -21.41 6.34 -17.98
N GLY A 13 -22.09 5.20 -18.08
CA GLY A 13 -22.95 4.90 -19.23
C GLY A 13 -23.19 3.44 -19.59
N GLN A 14 -22.31 2.50 -19.20
CA GLN A 14 -22.40 1.12 -19.71
C GLN A 14 -22.38 0.02 -18.64
N GLY A 15 -22.37 0.38 -17.35
CA GLY A 15 -22.42 -0.57 -16.25
C GLY A 15 -23.75 -1.32 -16.14
N LYS A 16 -24.05 -2.23 -17.07
CA LYS A 16 -25.13 -3.20 -16.95
C LYS A 16 -24.70 -4.26 -15.94
N VAL A 17 -25.52 -4.48 -14.91
CA VAL A 17 -25.29 -5.62 -14.00
C VAL A 17 -25.52 -6.90 -14.80
N LEU A 18 -24.43 -7.51 -15.29
CA LEU A 18 -24.48 -8.73 -16.07
C LEU A 18 -24.93 -9.93 -15.21
N ARG A 19 -24.67 -9.88 -13.90
CA ARG A 19 -25.10 -10.89 -12.92
C ARG A 19 -25.12 -10.32 -11.50
N ARG A 20 -26.17 -10.60 -10.72
CA ARG A 20 -26.23 -10.24 -9.30
C ARG A 20 -25.33 -11.21 -8.52
N MET A 21 -24.32 -10.67 -7.84
CA MET A 21 -23.46 -11.47 -6.97
C MET A 21 -24.26 -11.93 -5.72
N PRO A 22 -23.93 -13.09 -5.12
CA PRO A 22 -24.54 -13.54 -3.88
C PRO A 22 -24.41 -12.46 -2.80
N GLY A 23 -25.49 -12.18 -2.07
CA GLY A 23 -25.55 -11.11 -1.07
C GLY A 23 -24.62 -11.33 0.14
N THR A 24 -24.03 -12.51 0.29
CA THR A 24 -23.28 -12.94 1.48
C THR A 24 -21.79 -13.17 1.21
N LEU A 25 -21.21 -12.43 0.26
CA LEU A 25 -19.75 -12.42 0.10
C LEU A 25 -19.12 -11.62 1.26
N LYS A 26 -18.67 -12.33 2.30
CA LYS A 26 -17.94 -11.71 3.41
C LYS A 26 -16.59 -11.18 2.91
N PRO A 27 -16.23 -9.92 3.19
CA PRO A 27 -14.89 -9.42 2.90
C PRO A 27 -13.84 -10.25 3.65
N THR A 28 -12.93 -10.91 2.94
CA THR A 28 -11.79 -11.59 3.54
C THR A 28 -10.53 -10.77 3.30
N GLN A 29 -9.99 -10.15 4.33
CA GLN A 29 -8.67 -9.54 4.27
C GLN A 29 -7.62 -10.65 4.18
N ARG A 30 -6.90 -10.74 3.05
CA ARG A 30 -5.94 -11.85 2.80
C ARG A 30 -4.49 -11.52 3.17
N LEU A 31 -4.07 -10.26 2.98
CA LEU A 31 -2.71 -9.86 3.37
C LEU A 31 -2.67 -9.85 4.89
N SER A 32 -1.80 -10.67 5.47
CA SER A 32 -1.52 -10.74 6.90
C SER A 32 -0.36 -9.82 7.32
N ARG A 33 0.36 -9.28 6.34
CA ARG A 33 1.51 -8.38 6.52
C ARG A 33 1.36 -7.15 5.65
N PHE A 34 1.76 -6.02 6.21
CA PHE A 34 1.62 -4.74 5.54
C PHE A 34 2.49 -4.72 4.28
N THR A 35 1.85 -4.48 3.15
CA THR A 35 2.48 -4.55 1.83
C THR A 35 2.44 -3.19 1.15
N VAL A 36 3.56 -2.77 0.59
CA VAL A 36 3.69 -1.53 -0.15
C VAL A 36 4.01 -1.87 -1.60
N LEU A 37 3.31 -1.23 -2.52
CA LEU A 37 3.59 -1.28 -3.94
C LEU A 37 4.01 0.12 -4.41
N TRP A 38 5.10 0.24 -5.15
CA TRP A 38 5.54 1.50 -5.73
C TRP A 38 5.38 1.46 -7.24
N VAL A 39 4.47 2.29 -7.74
CA VAL A 39 4.03 2.32 -9.13
C VAL A 39 4.14 3.71 -9.73
N SER A 40 4.30 3.76 -11.06
CA SER A 40 4.16 4.98 -11.85
C SER A 40 2.72 5.51 -11.81
N THR A 41 2.51 6.71 -12.36
CA THR A 41 1.18 7.31 -12.53
C THR A 41 0.24 6.46 -13.40
N SER A 42 0.80 5.62 -14.29
CA SER A 42 0.05 4.67 -15.11
C SER A 42 -0.32 3.37 -14.38
N GLY A 43 0.12 3.19 -13.14
CA GLY A 43 -0.12 1.98 -12.35
C GLY A 43 0.88 0.85 -12.59
N VAL A 44 1.89 1.06 -13.44
CA VAL A 44 2.97 0.08 -13.68
C VAL A 44 4.00 0.14 -12.54
N PRO A 45 4.33 -0.98 -11.87
CA PRO A 45 5.38 -1.02 -10.85
C PRO A 45 6.74 -0.60 -11.38
N PHE A 46 7.50 0.13 -10.56
CA PHE A 46 8.88 0.49 -10.90
C PHE A 46 9.83 -0.70 -10.73
N GLN A 47 10.94 -0.70 -11.46
CA GLN A 47 12.06 -1.59 -11.20
C GLN A 47 12.85 -1.07 -9.99
N THR A 48 12.75 -1.77 -8.88
CA THR A 48 13.25 -1.30 -7.56
C THR A 48 14.33 -2.20 -6.99
N ALA A 49 15.13 -2.84 -7.85
CA ALA A 49 16.23 -3.70 -7.44
C ALA A 49 17.22 -2.92 -6.55
N GLY A 50 17.44 -3.39 -5.32
CA GLY A 50 18.33 -2.74 -4.35
C GLY A 50 17.70 -1.61 -3.53
N PHE A 51 16.47 -1.18 -3.85
CA PHE A 51 15.80 -0.08 -3.14
C PHE A 51 15.28 -0.55 -1.78
N THR A 52 15.08 0.39 -0.87
CA THR A 52 14.58 0.11 0.48
C THR A 52 13.37 0.96 0.85
N CYS A 53 12.56 0.44 1.78
CA CYS A 53 11.46 1.16 2.39
C CYS A 53 11.57 1.09 3.91
N THR A 54 11.40 2.23 4.57
CA THR A 54 11.30 2.32 6.02
C THR A 54 9.88 2.68 6.43
N ALA A 55 9.45 2.14 7.56
CA ALA A 55 8.22 2.53 8.23
C ALA A 55 8.54 3.04 9.64
N SER A 56 7.99 4.19 10.01
CA SER A 56 8.09 4.75 11.35
C SER A 56 6.73 5.19 11.88
N THR A 57 6.64 5.41 13.19
CA THR A 57 5.52 6.15 13.80
C THR A 57 5.57 7.61 13.37
N VAL A 58 4.45 8.33 13.56
CA VAL A 58 4.38 9.79 13.36
C VAL A 58 5.37 10.52 14.28
N GLY A 59 5.63 9.99 15.47
CA GLY A 59 6.64 10.51 16.42
C GLY A 59 8.09 10.13 16.08
N GLY A 60 8.36 9.52 14.92
CA GLY A 60 9.72 9.26 14.43
C GLY A 60 10.34 7.93 14.85
N THR A 61 9.67 7.11 15.69
CA THR A 61 10.18 5.79 16.06
C THR A 61 10.14 4.85 14.87
N ARG A 62 11.32 4.40 14.39
CA ARG A 62 11.42 3.43 13.31
C ARG A 62 10.87 2.08 13.76
N LEU A 63 9.95 1.51 12.98
CA LEU A 63 9.35 0.21 13.23
C LEU A 63 10.04 -0.90 12.44
N ALA A 64 10.41 -0.60 11.18
CA ALA A 64 11.04 -1.57 10.30
C ALA A 64 11.72 -0.90 9.10
N THR A 65 12.69 -1.61 8.55
CA THR A 65 13.30 -1.35 7.23
C THR A 65 13.22 -2.64 6.43
N VAL A 66 12.80 -2.55 5.18
CA VAL A 66 12.70 -3.69 4.26
C VAL A 66 13.26 -3.31 2.89
N ARG A 67 13.63 -4.31 2.10
CA ARG A 67 13.97 -4.13 0.69
C ARG A 67 12.71 -4.21 -0.16
N PHE A 68 12.71 -3.47 -1.25
CA PHE A 68 11.83 -3.78 -2.37
C PHE A 68 12.36 -5.01 -3.11
N ASP A 69 11.46 -5.74 -3.76
CA ASP A 69 11.83 -6.67 -4.80
C ASP A 69 12.13 -5.93 -6.12
N ASN A 70 12.35 -6.68 -7.20
CA ASN A 70 12.62 -6.10 -8.51
C ASN A 70 11.39 -5.51 -9.20
N TYR A 71 10.20 -5.64 -8.60
CA TYR A 71 8.90 -5.36 -9.19
C TYR A 71 8.07 -4.40 -8.34
N GLY A 72 8.72 -3.49 -7.62
CA GLY A 72 8.07 -2.41 -6.88
C GLY A 72 7.42 -2.84 -5.57
N THR A 73 7.61 -4.07 -5.08
CA THR A 73 6.91 -4.58 -3.89
C THR A 73 7.80 -4.65 -2.67
N ALA A 74 7.34 -4.10 -1.54
CA ALA A 74 7.97 -4.20 -0.24
C ALA A 74 7.00 -4.80 0.79
N VAL A 75 7.43 -5.83 1.53
CA VAL A 75 6.60 -6.55 2.51
C VAL A 75 7.17 -6.40 3.92
N PHE A 76 6.43 -5.70 4.78
CA PHE A 76 6.78 -5.49 6.18
C PHE A 76 6.37 -6.69 7.05
N ARG A 77 7.24 -7.69 7.15
CA ARG A 77 6.98 -8.96 7.87
C ARG A 77 6.66 -8.79 9.36
N SER A 78 7.09 -7.69 9.99
CA SER A 78 6.85 -7.37 11.40
C SER A 78 5.62 -6.49 11.64
N ILE A 79 4.97 -5.98 10.59
CA ILE A 79 3.80 -5.12 10.70
C ILE A 79 2.56 -5.90 10.24
N GLY A 80 1.69 -6.22 11.19
CA GLY A 80 0.41 -6.88 10.92
C GLY A 80 -0.60 -5.98 10.23
N THR A 81 -1.67 -6.60 9.71
CA THR A 81 -2.73 -5.93 8.96
C THR A 81 -4.13 -6.34 9.46
N PRO A 82 -5.12 -5.43 9.41
CA PRO A 82 -4.99 -4.02 9.06
C PRO A 82 -4.05 -3.28 10.04
N THR A 83 -3.33 -2.28 9.55
CA THR A 83 -2.40 -1.51 10.40
C THR A 83 -3.15 -0.89 11.58
N THR A 84 -2.58 -0.95 12.78
CA THR A 84 -3.26 -0.43 13.99
C THR A 84 -2.97 1.05 14.25
N ARG A 85 -2.05 1.66 13.47
CA ARG A 85 -1.58 3.04 13.65
C ARG A 85 -1.21 3.68 12.31
N THR A 86 -1.18 5.01 12.29
CA THR A 86 -0.64 5.79 11.17
C THR A 86 0.86 5.54 11.05
N LEU A 87 1.33 5.32 9.82
CA LEU A 87 2.73 5.06 9.50
C LEU A 87 3.28 6.18 8.61
N ILE A 88 4.54 6.52 8.80
CA ILE A 88 5.31 7.33 7.86
C ILE A 88 6.22 6.38 7.10
N LEU A 89 6.04 6.32 5.78
CA LEU A 89 6.89 5.56 4.87
C LEU A 89 7.93 6.47 4.24
N ARG A 90 9.15 5.98 4.12
CA ARG A 90 10.21 6.59 3.30
C ARG A 90 10.82 5.56 2.38
N THR A 91 10.99 5.90 1.10
CA THR A 91 11.61 5.03 0.11
C THR A 91 12.98 5.58 -0.30
N PHE A 92 13.94 4.68 -0.44
CA PHE A 92 15.30 5.01 -0.80
C PHE A 92 15.76 4.13 -1.97
N ASP A 93 16.64 4.67 -2.81
CA ASP A 93 17.38 3.82 -3.76
C ASP A 93 18.48 3.01 -3.07
N GLN A 94 19.26 2.29 -3.89
CA GLN A 94 20.38 1.47 -3.44
C GLN A 94 21.51 2.29 -2.79
N ASP A 95 21.65 3.56 -3.15
CA ASP A 95 22.68 4.47 -2.66
C ASP A 95 22.22 5.23 -1.40
N GLY A 96 20.95 5.05 -1.00
CA GLY A 96 20.35 5.66 0.18
C GLY A 96 19.73 7.03 -0.09
N VAL A 97 19.56 7.44 -1.35
CA VAL A 97 18.87 8.69 -1.71
C VAL A 97 17.38 8.55 -1.43
N LEU A 98 16.80 9.52 -0.70
CA LEU A 98 15.37 9.57 -0.39
C LEU A 98 14.54 10.02 -1.61
N PHE A 99 13.58 9.19 -2.03
CA PHE A 99 12.69 9.52 -3.15
C PHE A 99 11.33 10.05 -2.70
N ARG A 100 10.66 9.33 -1.78
CA ARG A 100 9.28 9.64 -1.38
C ARG A 100 9.15 9.54 0.13
N THR A 101 8.38 10.46 0.70
CA THR A 101 7.80 10.34 2.04
C THR A 101 6.27 10.28 1.91
N ARG A 102 5.63 9.31 2.56
CA ARG A 102 4.17 9.12 2.50
C ARG A 102 3.59 8.81 3.88
N THR A 103 2.44 9.40 4.16
CA THR A 103 1.65 9.12 5.37
C THR A 103 0.59 8.09 5.04
N VAL A 104 0.62 6.96 5.74
CA VAL A 104 -0.36 5.88 5.59
C VAL A 104 -1.29 5.88 6.80
N PRO A 105 -2.60 6.05 6.62
CA PRO A 105 -3.54 5.99 7.75
C PRO A 105 -3.59 4.59 8.36
N SER A 106 -4.07 4.49 9.61
CA SER A 106 -4.39 3.20 10.21
C SER A 106 -5.56 2.51 9.50
N GLY A 107 -5.67 1.20 9.68
CA GLY A 107 -6.73 0.36 9.10
C GLY A 107 -6.43 -0.08 7.67
N VAL A 108 -5.20 0.06 7.20
CA VAL A 108 -4.79 -0.26 5.83
C VAL A 108 -4.04 -1.59 5.79
N ALA A 109 -4.28 -2.40 4.78
CA ALA A 109 -3.53 -3.65 4.58
C ALA A 109 -2.42 -3.54 3.53
N ALA A 110 -2.68 -2.77 2.47
CA ALA A 110 -1.72 -2.48 1.44
C ALA A 110 -1.78 -1.00 1.05
N PHE A 111 -0.64 -0.45 0.65
CA PHE A 111 -0.54 0.95 0.25
C PHE A 111 0.23 1.08 -1.06
N ALA A 112 -0.34 1.82 -2.02
CA ALA A 112 0.33 2.14 -3.27
C ALA A 112 1.00 3.52 -3.15
N ILE A 113 2.31 3.57 -3.35
CA ILE A 113 3.04 4.81 -3.59
C ILE A 113 2.96 5.06 -5.10
N ILE A 114 2.29 6.14 -5.50
CA ILE A 114 2.11 6.50 -6.92
C ILE A 114 3.03 7.66 -7.29
N GLY A 115 3.67 7.53 -8.44
CA GLY A 115 4.39 8.58 -9.16
C GLY A 115 5.90 8.48 -9.13
#